data_AF-K5WES9-F1
#
_entry.id   AF-K5WES9-F1
#
_cell.length_a   1.000
_cell.length_b   1.000
_cell.length_c   1.000
_cell.angle_alpha   90.00
_cell.angle_beta   90.00
_cell.angle_gamma   90.00
#
_symmetry.space_group_name_H-M   'P 1'
#
loop_
_entity.id
_entity.type
_entity.pdbx_description
1 polymer ?
#
loop_
_entity_poly.entity_id
_entity_poly.type
_entity_poly.pdbx_seq_one_letter_code
_entity_poly.pdbx_strand_id
1 'polypeptide(L)'
;MTDGHAKKHTNKSNRARDNVERKVVYKSVLDNPLQVRWPNIPENIQNAVLALIVSILDGVAEVHAKTQSTSRKRKKGEHTAEVAKKKYRLEEQESSCAGMHVDTTSQSDTPTISADGATQPPIILDHLTIGINEVTKALEHIAKFRKRDMPSEQSDSPSVHMPTSRLVVVCLADINPPILVGHLPNLVAACNSAESSGDRHKTWLVPLARGAEQTLAAAIGLKRVATIAIDASAPQFPSLEYLLESVPILTAPWLHPTPNARTELVPTHIKQLKTTAPKDMRAAKELRAKGRVEAKRRKQAK
;
A
#
# COMPACT_ATOMS: atom_id res chain seq x y z
N MET A 1 10.89 -29.36 9.29
CA MET A 1 9.48 -29.79 9.32
C MET A 1 8.67 -28.68 9.95
N THR A 2 8.02 -27.82 9.16
CA THR A 2 7.19 -26.74 9.70
C THR A 2 5.75 -27.22 9.76
N ASP A 3 5.22 -27.34 10.98
CA ASP A 3 3.85 -27.78 11.24
C ASP A 3 2.84 -26.88 10.52
N GLY A 4 2.31 -27.38 9.40
CA GLY A 4 1.22 -26.76 8.67
C GLY A 4 -0.08 -26.93 9.43
N HIS A 5 -0.28 -26.17 10.50
CA HIS A 5 -1.56 -26.16 11.21
C HIS A 5 -2.70 -25.85 10.23
N ALA A 6 -3.73 -26.71 10.24
CA ALA A 6 -4.91 -26.55 9.40
C ALA A 6 -5.61 -25.22 9.71
N LYS A 7 -5.49 -24.25 8.79
CA LYS A 7 -6.19 -22.96 8.90
C LYS A 7 -7.70 -23.20 8.84
N LYS A 8 -8.38 -23.03 9.97
CA LYS A 8 -9.85 -23.11 10.06
C LYS A 8 -10.43 -21.79 9.55
N HIS A 9 -10.98 -21.78 8.35
CA HIS A 9 -11.78 -20.65 7.88
C HIS A 9 -13.17 -20.69 8.55
N THR A 10 -13.36 -19.88 9.59
CA THR A 10 -14.62 -19.81 10.38
C THR A 10 -15.57 -18.73 9.90
N ASN A 11 -15.55 -18.37 8.60
CA ASN A 11 -16.53 -17.43 8.05
C ASN A 11 -17.91 -18.10 8.05
N LYS A 12 -18.67 -17.86 9.14
CA LYS A 12 -20.08 -18.22 9.23
C LYS A 12 -20.82 -17.34 8.22
N SER A 13 -21.25 -17.95 7.12
CA SER A 13 -22.10 -17.27 6.15
C SER A 13 -23.36 -16.73 6.86
N ASN A 14 -23.79 -15.50 6.56
CA ASN A 14 -25.09 -14.97 7.01
C ASN A 14 -26.28 -15.81 6.50
N ARG A 15 -26.05 -16.72 5.55
CA ARG A 15 -27.02 -17.73 5.08
C ARG A 15 -27.06 -19.00 5.94
N ALA A 16 -26.12 -19.20 6.85
CA ALA A 16 -26.08 -20.34 7.76
C ALA A 16 -27.01 -20.09 8.95
N ARG A 17 -28.30 -19.96 8.69
CA ARG A 17 -29.30 -20.36 9.68
C ARG A 17 -29.61 -21.84 9.47
N ASP A 18 -30.03 -22.48 10.55
CA ASP A 18 -30.84 -23.70 10.63
C ASP A 18 -30.17 -24.94 11.25
N ASN A 19 -30.94 -25.50 12.19
CA ASN A 19 -30.83 -26.71 13.02
C ASN A 19 -30.72 -28.03 12.22
N VAL A 20 -30.14 -28.00 11.02
CA VAL A 20 -30.00 -29.21 10.18
C VAL A 20 -28.71 -29.92 10.56
N GLU A 21 -28.81 -31.22 10.89
CA GLU A 21 -27.63 -32.06 11.12
C GLU A 21 -26.71 -32.05 9.88
N ARG A 22 -25.44 -31.74 10.10
CA ARG A 22 -24.42 -31.63 9.06
C ARG A 22 -23.32 -32.65 9.29
N LYS A 23 -22.94 -33.36 8.22
CA LYS A 23 -21.76 -34.21 8.20
C LYS A 23 -20.54 -33.44 7.68
N VAL A 24 -19.37 -33.79 8.19
CA VAL A 24 -18.09 -33.28 7.67
C VAL A 24 -17.77 -33.96 6.35
N VAL A 25 -17.36 -33.19 5.35
CA VAL A 25 -16.92 -33.66 4.05
C VAL A 25 -15.61 -32.98 3.71
N TYR A 26 -14.58 -33.76 3.41
CA TYR A 26 -13.31 -33.23 2.92
C TYR A 26 -13.34 -33.14 1.40
N LYS A 27 -12.90 -31.99 0.86
CA LYS A 27 -12.80 -31.76 -0.58
C LYS A 27 -11.34 -31.53 -0.93
N SER A 28 -10.83 -32.26 -1.91
CA SER A 28 -9.51 -32.00 -2.46
C SER A 28 -9.48 -30.63 -3.16
N VAL A 29 -8.49 -29.81 -2.84
CA VAL A 29 -8.25 -28.49 -3.43
C VAL A 29 -6.79 -28.41 -3.84
N LEU A 30 -6.54 -27.98 -5.08
CA LEU A 30 -5.18 -27.76 -5.56
C LEU A 30 -4.58 -26.53 -4.87
N ASP A 31 -3.40 -26.69 -4.29
CA ASP A 31 -2.61 -25.60 -3.74
C ASP A 31 -1.64 -25.08 -4.80
N ASN A 32 -1.27 -23.80 -4.71
CA ASN A 32 -0.23 -23.25 -5.55
C ASN A 32 1.14 -23.39 -4.85
N PRO A 33 2.01 -24.33 -5.27
CA PRO A 33 3.32 -24.50 -4.65
C PRO A 33 4.31 -23.38 -5.00
N LEU A 34 4.02 -22.58 -6.04
CA LEU A 34 4.84 -21.46 -6.49
C LEU A 34 4.49 -20.14 -5.79
N GLN A 35 3.68 -20.18 -4.73
CA GLN A 35 3.28 -18.99 -3.98
C GLN A 35 4.48 -18.39 -3.23
N VAL A 36 4.83 -17.14 -3.56
CA VAL A 36 5.79 -16.37 -2.78
C VAL A 36 5.18 -16.05 -1.42
N ARG A 37 5.86 -16.48 -0.36
CA ARG A 37 5.44 -16.24 1.03
C ARG A 37 6.08 -14.96 1.56
N TRP A 38 5.45 -14.39 2.58
CA TRP A 38 6.09 -13.37 3.40
C TRP A 38 7.39 -13.92 4.02
N PRO A 39 8.45 -13.11 4.08
CA PRO A 39 9.70 -13.52 4.72
C PRO A 39 9.46 -13.68 6.22
N ASN A 40 10.01 -14.74 6.80
CA ASN A 40 9.97 -14.98 8.23
C ASN A 40 11.17 -14.29 8.89
N ILE A 41 10.95 -13.10 9.42
CA ILE A 41 12.01 -12.26 10.01
C ILE A 41 11.85 -12.31 11.55
N PRO A 42 12.91 -12.59 12.31
CA PRO A 42 12.90 -12.49 13.77
C PRO A 42 12.48 -11.10 14.28
N GLU A 43 11.72 -11.05 15.38
CA GLU A 43 11.17 -9.78 15.93
C GLU A 43 12.25 -8.77 16.34
N ASN A 44 13.41 -9.24 16.81
CA ASN A 44 14.54 -8.37 17.13
C ASN A 44 15.02 -7.56 15.91
N ILE A 45 15.08 -8.19 14.73
CA ILE A 45 15.44 -7.51 13.48
C ILE A 45 14.33 -6.55 13.05
N GLN A 46 13.06 -6.98 13.12
CA GLN A 46 11.92 -6.10 12.78
C GLN A 46 11.92 -4.83 13.63
N ASN A 47 12.15 -4.95 14.94
CA ASN A 47 12.20 -3.84 15.88
C ASN A 47 13.42 -2.94 15.64
N ALA A 48 14.58 -3.52 15.35
CA ALA A 48 15.78 -2.76 15.00
C ALA A 48 15.59 -1.96 13.69
N VAL A 49 14.98 -2.56 12.66
CA VAL A 49 14.63 -1.87 11.41
C VAL A 49 13.67 -0.71 11.70
N LEU A 50 12.62 -0.95 12.50
CA LEU A 50 11.67 0.09 12.88
C LEU A 50 12.36 1.26 13.60
N ALA A 51 13.23 0.99 14.59
CA ALA A 51 13.93 2.01 15.35
C ALA A 51 14.81 2.89 14.45
N LEU A 52 15.56 2.28 13.52
CA LEU A 52 16.38 3.00 12.55
C LEU A 52 15.52 3.87 11.62
N ILE A 53 14.40 3.33 11.12
CA ILE A 53 13.48 4.11 10.28
C ILE A 53 12.91 5.30 11.05
N VAL A 54 12.52 5.13 12.31
CA VAL A 54 12.03 6.23 13.14
C VAL A 54 13.11 7.30 13.33
N SER A 55 14.37 6.90 13.53
CA SER A 55 15.50 7.84 13.60
C SER A 55 15.72 8.60 12.29
N ILE A 56 15.52 7.94 11.15
CA ILE A 56 15.64 8.56 9.82
C ILE A 56 14.49 9.54 9.55
N LEU A 57 13.32 9.28 10.14
CA LEU A 57 12.11 10.10 10.00
C LEU A 57 12.03 11.23 11.03
N ASP A 58 13.05 11.44 11.85
CA ASP A 58 13.05 12.49 12.85
C ASP A 58 12.89 13.87 12.20
N GLY A 59 12.06 14.72 12.79
CA GLY A 59 11.69 16.04 12.26
C GLY A 59 10.68 16.06 11.09
N VAL A 60 10.33 14.90 10.49
CA VAL A 60 9.35 14.85 9.39
C VAL A 60 7.94 15.28 9.84
N ALA A 61 7.52 14.84 11.02
CA ALA A 61 6.21 15.21 11.58
C ALA A 61 6.02 16.73 11.71
N GLU A 62 7.05 17.45 12.14
CA GLU A 62 7.00 18.91 12.32
C GLU A 62 6.81 19.63 10.99
N VAL A 63 7.50 19.15 9.94
CA VAL A 63 7.42 19.71 8.58
C VAL A 63 6.02 19.51 8.01
N HIS A 64 5.45 18.32 8.19
CA HIS A 64 4.07 18.05 7.81
C HIS A 64 3.08 18.90 8.61
N ALA A 65 3.28 19.10 9.92
CA ALA A 65 2.43 19.94 10.74
C ALA A 65 2.45 21.41 10.28
N LYS A 66 3.65 21.96 10.03
CA LYS A 66 3.84 23.32 9.48
C LYS A 66 3.12 23.47 8.14
N THR A 67 3.34 22.55 7.20
CA THR A 67 2.75 22.55 5.85
C THR A 67 1.23 22.41 5.88
N GLN A 68 0.68 21.57 6.76
CA GLN A 68 -0.76 21.45 6.91
C GLN A 68 -1.39 22.71 7.50
N SER A 69 -0.72 23.36 8.47
CA SER A 69 -1.22 24.59 9.09
C SER A 69 -1.30 25.75 8.10
N THR A 70 -0.28 25.92 7.24
CA THR A 70 -0.24 26.96 6.21
C THR A 70 -1.29 26.69 5.13
N SER A 71 -1.44 25.44 4.70
CA SER A 71 -2.47 25.03 3.73
C SER A 71 -3.88 25.28 4.25
N ARG A 72 -4.15 24.99 5.53
CA ARG A 72 -5.45 25.28 6.16
C ARG A 72 -5.71 26.78 6.27
N LYS A 73 -4.69 27.59 6.62
CA LYS A 73 -4.79 29.06 6.66
C LYS A 73 -5.11 29.61 5.27
N ARG A 74 -4.45 29.13 4.22
CA ARG A 74 -4.70 29.53 2.83
C ARG A 74 -6.12 29.19 2.40
N LYS A 75 -6.59 27.95 2.61
CA LYS A 75 -7.97 27.55 2.29
C LYS A 75 -9.01 28.36 3.05
N LYS A 76 -8.75 28.68 4.33
CA LYS A 76 -9.63 29.54 5.13
C LYS A 76 -9.66 30.96 4.56
N GLY A 77 -8.51 31.50 4.18
CA GLY A 77 -8.36 32.81 3.55
C GLY A 77 -9.10 32.92 2.21
N GLU A 78 -8.93 31.91 1.33
CA GLU A 78 -9.64 31.80 0.05
C GLU A 78 -11.16 31.74 0.26
N HIS A 79 -11.63 30.91 1.20
CA HIS A 79 -13.06 30.84 1.52
C HIS A 79 -13.60 32.13 2.12
N THR A 80 -12.87 32.82 3.01
CA THR A 80 -13.29 34.12 3.54
C THR A 80 -13.30 35.21 2.46
N ALA A 81 -12.35 35.20 1.54
CA ALA A 81 -12.30 36.13 0.42
C ALA A 81 -13.42 35.88 -0.59
N GLU A 82 -13.78 34.63 -0.84
CA GLU A 82 -14.92 34.25 -1.70
C GLU A 82 -16.25 34.68 -1.08
N VAL A 83 -16.43 34.49 0.24
CA VAL A 83 -17.62 34.96 0.96
C VAL A 83 -17.71 36.50 0.97
N ALA A 84 -16.58 37.20 1.15
CA ALA A 84 -16.54 38.66 1.12
C ALA A 84 -16.88 39.22 -0.28
N LYS A 85 -16.34 38.62 -1.35
CA LYS A 85 -16.69 38.99 -2.74
C LYS A 85 -18.17 38.75 -3.05
N LYS A 86 -18.75 37.67 -2.52
CA LYS A 86 -20.17 37.36 -2.70
C LYS A 86 -21.07 38.35 -1.95
N LYS A 87 -20.65 38.80 -0.77
CA LYS A 87 -21.35 39.83 0.01
C LYS A 87 -21.29 41.20 -0.67
N TYR A 88 -20.11 41.60 -1.14
CA TYR A 88 -19.92 42.86 -1.88
C TYR A 88 -20.74 42.89 -3.18
N ARG A 89 -20.82 41.76 -3.91
CA ARG A 89 -21.65 41.65 -5.12
C ARG A 89 -23.17 41.70 -4.85
N LEU A 90 -23.61 41.30 -3.66
CA LEU A 90 -25.01 41.43 -3.23
C LEU A 90 -25.32 42.87 -2.78
N GLU A 91 -24.37 43.57 -2.17
CA GLU A 91 -24.51 44.97 -1.76
C GLU A 91 -24.45 45.95 -2.96
N GLU A 92 -23.67 45.66 -4.02
CA GLU A 92 -23.66 46.45 -5.27
C GLU A 92 -24.95 46.32 -6.11
N GLN A 93 -25.76 45.28 -5.88
CA GLN A 93 -27.05 45.13 -6.57
C GLN A 93 -28.22 45.88 -5.91
N GLU A 94 -28.06 46.37 -4.67
CA GLU A 94 -29.08 47.19 -3.98
C GLU A 94 -28.81 48.70 -4.04
N SER A 95 -27.65 49.13 -4.57
CA SER A 95 -27.30 50.55 -4.69
C SER A 95 -26.82 50.91 -6.10
N SER A 96 -27.70 50.82 -7.09
CA SER A 96 -27.46 51.42 -8.42
C SER A 96 -28.53 52.45 -8.78
N CYS A 97 -28.35 53.67 -8.25
CA CYS A 97 -28.64 54.88 -8.99
C CYS A 97 -27.56 55.94 -8.73
N ALA A 98 -27.00 56.46 -9.82
CA ALA A 98 -26.05 57.57 -9.96
C ALA A 98 -24.54 57.25 -9.91
N GLY A 99 -23.88 57.38 -11.09
CA GLY A 99 -22.76 58.32 -11.22
C GLY A 99 -21.35 57.78 -11.44
N MET A 100 -20.95 57.70 -12.72
CA MET A 100 -19.74 58.29 -13.35
C MET A 100 -18.31 58.03 -12.80
N HIS A 101 -17.50 57.38 -13.66
CA HIS A 101 -16.08 57.58 -14.03
C HIS A 101 -14.99 57.84 -12.96
N VAL A 102 -13.85 57.11 -13.06
CA VAL A 102 -12.48 57.65 -13.26
C VAL A 102 -11.44 56.51 -13.20
N ASP A 103 -10.56 56.46 -14.21
CA ASP A 103 -9.30 55.70 -14.26
C ASP A 103 -8.35 56.08 -13.11
N THR A 104 -7.71 55.11 -12.45
CA THR A 104 -6.48 55.36 -11.67
C THR A 104 -5.58 54.12 -11.64
N THR A 105 -4.43 54.26 -12.29
CA THR A 105 -3.23 53.42 -12.19
C THR A 105 -2.65 53.41 -10.77
N SER A 106 -2.31 52.23 -10.24
CA SER A 106 -1.34 52.01 -9.15
C SER A 106 -0.87 50.55 -9.24
N GLN A 107 0.33 50.32 -9.78
CA GLN A 107 1.58 50.11 -9.02
C GLN A 107 1.56 48.87 -8.12
N SER A 108 2.33 47.87 -8.59
CA SER A 108 3.26 47.04 -7.84
C SER A 108 3.06 46.89 -6.33
N ASP A 109 2.65 45.69 -5.92
CA ASP A 109 3.05 45.09 -4.64
C ASP A 109 3.45 43.64 -4.87
N THR A 110 4.74 43.45 -5.18
CA THR A 110 5.44 42.20 -4.89
C THR A 110 5.51 42.03 -3.38
N PRO A 111 5.03 40.92 -2.79
CA PRO A 111 5.29 40.67 -1.39
C PRO A 111 6.78 40.32 -1.25
N THR A 112 7.54 41.25 -0.71
CA THR A 112 8.82 40.99 -0.07
C THR A 112 8.59 39.94 1.02
N ILE A 113 8.92 38.69 0.71
CA ILE A 113 8.97 37.61 1.69
C ILE A 113 10.21 37.87 2.54
N SER A 114 9.98 38.51 3.69
CA SER A 114 10.97 38.58 4.77
C SER A 114 11.36 37.15 5.15
N ALA A 115 12.64 36.87 4.98
CA ALA A 115 13.32 35.66 5.41
C ALA A 115 13.32 35.59 6.93
N ASP A 116 12.59 34.64 7.51
CA ASP A 116 12.82 34.21 8.88
C ASP A 116 12.56 32.70 8.99
N GLY A 117 13.65 31.94 9.20
CA GLY A 117 13.63 30.54 9.67
C GLY A 117 13.00 29.46 8.76
N ALA A 118 13.25 29.44 7.46
CA ALA A 118 12.89 28.30 6.63
C ALA A 118 13.79 27.09 6.95
N THR A 119 13.39 26.24 7.90
CA THR A 119 13.94 24.89 8.05
C THR A 119 13.75 24.19 6.70
N GLN A 120 14.84 23.95 5.96
CA GLN A 120 14.77 23.23 4.68
C GLN A 120 14.02 21.91 4.90
N PRO A 121 13.12 21.50 3.97
CA PRO A 121 12.42 20.23 4.10
C PRO A 121 13.46 19.11 4.21
N PRO A 122 13.28 18.15 5.13
CA PRO A 122 14.25 17.10 5.32
C PRO A 122 14.33 16.27 4.04
N ILE A 123 15.54 16.17 3.48
CA ILE A 123 15.88 15.55 2.19
C ILE A 123 15.29 14.13 2.07
N ILE A 124 15.06 13.45 3.20
CA ILE A 124 14.45 12.12 3.27
C ILE A 124 13.07 12.01 2.59
N LEU A 125 12.28 13.09 2.56
CA LEU A 125 10.93 13.07 2.02
C LEU A 125 10.89 12.71 0.53
N ASP A 126 11.91 13.12 -0.23
CA ASP A 126 11.99 12.85 -1.67
C ASP A 126 12.34 11.39 -1.97
N HIS A 127 12.85 10.66 -0.98
CA HIS A 127 13.25 9.25 -1.08
C HIS A 127 12.24 8.29 -0.43
N LEU A 128 11.07 8.79 -0.03
CA LEU A 128 10.08 8.06 0.74
C LEU A 128 8.75 7.95 -0.02
N THR A 129 8.28 6.71 -0.23
CA THR A 129 6.94 6.45 -0.76
C THR A 129 6.06 5.86 0.34
N ILE A 130 4.94 6.51 0.64
CA ILE A 130 4.07 6.12 1.76
C ILE A 130 2.71 5.67 1.24
N GLY A 131 2.23 4.54 1.77
CA GLY A 131 0.89 4.02 1.54
C GLY A 131 0.86 2.85 0.57
N ILE A 132 -0.14 1.97 0.76
CA ILE A 132 -0.24 0.70 0.01
C ILE A 132 -0.27 0.95 -1.50
N ASN A 133 -1.09 1.90 -1.95
CA ASN A 133 -1.27 2.15 -3.39
C ASN A 133 -0.04 2.78 -4.03
N GLU A 134 0.59 3.76 -3.38
CA GLU A 134 1.78 4.43 -3.93
C GLU A 134 2.97 3.48 -3.97
N VAL A 135 3.18 2.69 -2.91
CA VAL A 135 4.22 1.64 -2.91
C VAL A 135 3.93 0.57 -3.96
N THR A 136 2.66 0.20 -4.15
CA THR A 136 2.28 -0.74 -5.22
C THR A 136 2.61 -0.18 -6.60
N LYS A 137 2.27 1.08 -6.89
CA LYS A 137 2.61 1.75 -8.15
C LYS A 137 4.12 1.83 -8.37
N ALA A 138 4.88 2.15 -7.33
CA ALA A 138 6.34 2.23 -7.38
C ALA A 138 6.96 0.86 -7.73
N LEU A 139 6.54 -0.21 -7.04
CA LEU A 139 7.00 -1.57 -7.33
C LEU A 139 6.59 -2.04 -8.73
N GLU A 140 5.36 -1.76 -9.16
CA GLU A 140 4.94 -2.06 -10.52
C GLU A 140 5.77 -1.33 -11.57
N HIS A 141 6.15 -0.07 -11.30
CA HIS A 141 6.99 0.71 -12.19
C HIS A 141 8.39 0.07 -12.29
N ILE A 142 8.99 -0.32 -11.16
CA ILE A 142 10.27 -1.05 -11.12
C ILE A 142 10.19 -2.36 -11.91
N ALA A 143 9.16 -3.18 -11.66
CA ALA A 143 8.98 -4.47 -12.34
C ALA A 143 8.79 -4.30 -13.86
N LYS A 144 8.03 -3.29 -14.29
CA LYS A 144 7.81 -2.99 -15.71
C LYS A 144 9.08 -2.47 -16.38
N PHE A 145 9.83 -1.61 -15.70
CA PHE A 145 11.09 -1.06 -16.20
C PHE A 145 12.10 -2.17 -16.46
N ARG A 146 12.37 -3.01 -15.45
CA ARG A 146 13.34 -4.12 -15.55
C ARG A 146 12.98 -5.16 -16.60
N LYS A 147 11.68 -5.36 -16.88
CA LYS A 147 11.24 -6.26 -17.95
C LYS A 147 11.51 -5.71 -19.36
N ARG A 148 11.62 -4.38 -19.51
CA ARG A 148 11.89 -3.74 -20.81
C ARG A 148 13.37 -3.75 -21.17
N ASP A 149 14.27 -3.80 -20.18
CA ASP A 149 15.72 -3.91 -20.38
C ASP A 149 16.20 -5.31 -20.85
N MET A 150 15.34 -6.05 -21.57
CA MET A 150 15.81 -7.09 -22.48
C MET A 150 16.61 -6.41 -23.61
N PRO A 151 17.69 -7.01 -24.12
CA PRO A 151 18.65 -6.31 -24.97
C PRO A 151 18.03 -5.97 -26.31
N SER A 152 17.42 -4.78 -26.41
CA SER A 152 17.31 -4.05 -27.65
C SER A 152 18.54 -3.15 -27.70
N GLU A 153 19.48 -3.48 -28.58
CA GLU A 153 20.54 -2.54 -28.91
C GLU A 153 19.91 -1.23 -29.39
N GLN A 154 20.47 -0.12 -28.89
CA GLN A 154 20.20 1.25 -29.30
C GLN A 154 18.85 1.85 -28.86
N SER A 155 18.91 2.67 -27.81
CA SER A 155 18.29 4.01 -27.87
C SER A 155 18.98 4.97 -26.90
N ASP A 156 19.74 5.91 -27.48
CA ASP A 156 20.10 7.17 -26.84
C ASP A 156 18.82 7.94 -26.54
N SER A 157 18.38 7.94 -25.29
CA SER A 157 17.31 8.82 -24.80
C SER A 157 17.58 9.20 -23.35
N PRO A 158 17.16 10.40 -22.91
CA PRO A 158 17.72 11.07 -21.75
C PRO A 158 17.42 10.31 -20.47
N SER A 159 18.37 10.34 -19.53
CA SER A 159 18.37 9.64 -18.24
C SER A 159 17.07 9.82 -17.46
N VAL A 160 16.12 8.91 -17.68
CA VAL A 160 14.97 8.75 -16.78
C VAL A 160 15.54 8.21 -15.47
N HIS A 161 15.34 8.93 -14.36
CA HIS A 161 15.75 8.45 -13.03
C HIS A 161 15.17 7.05 -12.81
N MET A 162 16.06 6.06 -12.73
CA MET A 162 15.72 4.68 -12.46
C MET A 162 15.04 4.62 -11.08
N PRO A 163 13.85 4.03 -10.94
CA PRO A 163 13.23 3.87 -9.62
C PRO A 163 14.08 2.89 -8.77
N THR A 164 14.54 3.33 -7.59
CA THR A 164 15.53 2.58 -6.78
C THR A 164 15.02 2.13 -5.43
N SER A 165 13.73 1.82 -5.29
CA SER A 165 13.19 1.42 -3.97
C SER A 165 13.86 0.14 -3.51
N ARG A 166 14.70 0.24 -2.47
CA ARG A 166 15.50 -0.90 -1.96
C ARG A 166 14.88 -1.54 -0.75
N LEU A 167 14.11 -0.81 0.04
CA LEU A 167 13.45 -1.36 1.22
C LEU A 167 11.95 -1.07 1.18
N VAL A 168 11.15 -2.12 1.30
CA VAL A 168 9.70 -2.03 1.51
C VAL A 168 9.37 -2.58 2.89
N VAL A 169 8.69 -1.77 3.68
CA VAL A 169 8.32 -2.10 5.05
C VAL A 169 6.80 -2.06 5.19
N VAL A 170 6.24 -3.10 5.80
CA VAL A 170 4.79 -3.30 5.89
C VAL A 170 4.41 -3.57 7.34
N CYS A 171 3.45 -2.82 7.89
CA CYS A 171 2.90 -3.05 9.22
C CYS A 171 1.91 -4.25 9.22
N LEU A 172 2.38 -5.42 8.79
CA LEU A 172 1.57 -6.59 8.49
C LEU A 172 0.71 -7.04 9.69
N ALA A 173 1.24 -6.92 10.91
CA ALA A 173 0.54 -7.28 12.14
C ALA A 173 -0.62 -6.32 12.51
N ASP A 174 -0.60 -5.09 11.99
CA ASP A 174 -1.59 -4.04 12.30
C ASP A 174 -2.68 -3.93 11.20
N ILE A 175 -2.45 -4.53 10.03
CA ILE A 175 -3.38 -4.47 8.88
C ILE A 175 -4.46 -5.57 9.00
N ASN A 176 -5.73 -5.14 9.03
CA ASN A 176 -6.88 -6.03 9.01
C ASN A 176 -7.90 -5.57 7.94
N PRO A 177 -8.19 -6.40 6.90
CA PRO A 177 -7.68 -7.75 6.67
C PRO A 177 -6.29 -7.76 6.01
N PRO A 178 -5.43 -8.77 6.29
CA PRO A 178 -4.06 -8.87 5.75
C PRO A 178 -4.02 -9.07 4.22
N ILE A 179 -5.15 -9.40 3.58
CA ILE A 179 -5.24 -9.54 2.12
C ILE A 179 -4.96 -8.22 1.38
N LEU A 180 -5.13 -7.07 2.03
CA LEU A 180 -4.88 -5.73 1.44
C LEU A 180 -3.43 -5.54 0.99
N VAL A 181 -2.50 -6.27 1.60
CA VAL A 181 -1.06 -6.24 1.26
C VAL A 181 -0.56 -7.58 0.74
N GLY A 182 -1.44 -8.56 0.53
CA GLY A 182 -1.07 -9.92 0.16
C GLY A 182 -0.37 -10.06 -1.18
N HIS A 183 -0.44 -9.03 -2.04
CA HIS A 183 0.22 -8.95 -3.33
C HIS A 183 1.68 -8.49 -3.26
N LEU A 184 2.09 -7.81 -2.17
CA LEU A 184 3.43 -7.21 -2.07
C LEU A 184 4.59 -8.23 -2.17
N PRO A 185 4.53 -9.43 -1.54
CA PRO A 185 5.60 -10.42 -1.70
C PRO A 185 5.82 -10.82 -3.16
N ASN A 186 4.74 -11.00 -3.94
CA ASN A 186 4.84 -11.35 -5.36
C ASN A 186 5.43 -10.21 -6.18
N LEU A 187 5.05 -8.95 -5.91
CA LEU A 187 5.60 -7.79 -6.62
C LEU A 187 7.09 -7.62 -6.34
N VAL A 188 7.51 -7.68 -5.07
CA VAL A 188 8.91 -7.59 -4.69
C VAL A 188 9.72 -8.74 -5.31
N ALA A 189 9.20 -9.96 -5.27
CA ALA A 189 9.85 -11.10 -5.92
C ALA A 189 9.99 -10.92 -7.45
N ALA A 190 8.99 -10.34 -8.11
CA ALA A 190 9.07 -10.02 -9.53
C ALA A 190 10.13 -8.94 -9.83
N CYS A 191 10.21 -7.88 -9.00
CA CYS A 191 11.25 -6.86 -9.11
C CYS A 191 12.65 -7.47 -9.00
N ASN A 192 12.86 -8.35 -8.02
CA ASN A 192 14.14 -8.98 -7.73
C ASN A 192 14.55 -10.03 -8.78
N SER A 193 13.57 -10.72 -9.38
CA SER A 193 13.85 -11.76 -10.38
C SER A 193 14.09 -11.23 -11.80
N ALA A 194 13.63 -10.01 -12.12
CA ALA A 194 13.88 -9.39 -13.41
C ALA A 194 15.32 -8.84 -13.56
N GLU A 195 16.15 -8.93 -12.52
CA GLU A 195 17.49 -8.36 -12.50
C GLU A 195 18.53 -9.38 -13.00
N SER A 196 19.15 -9.09 -14.16
CA SER A 196 20.20 -9.92 -14.76
C SER A 196 21.61 -9.50 -14.33
N SER A 197 21.77 -8.27 -13.84
CA SER A 197 23.02 -7.67 -13.41
C SER A 197 23.25 -7.92 -11.92
N GLY A 198 24.39 -8.52 -11.57
CA GLY A 198 24.69 -8.95 -10.20
C GLY A 198 24.41 -7.90 -9.12
N ASP A 199 23.64 -8.33 -8.12
CA ASP A 199 23.51 -7.83 -6.73
C ASP A 199 23.16 -6.37 -6.42
N ARG A 200 23.15 -5.44 -7.38
CA ARG A 200 23.18 -4.01 -7.05
C ARG A 200 21.84 -3.37 -6.72
N HIS A 201 20.70 -3.95 -7.07
CA HIS A 201 19.38 -3.30 -6.87
C HIS A 201 18.29 -4.23 -6.32
N LYS A 202 18.64 -5.13 -5.39
CA LYS A 202 17.65 -5.96 -4.70
C LYS A 202 16.76 -5.14 -3.78
N THR A 203 15.48 -5.48 -3.78
CA THR A 203 14.44 -4.91 -2.92
C THR A 203 14.16 -5.87 -1.76
N TRP A 204 14.37 -5.41 -0.53
CA TRP A 204 13.99 -6.11 0.69
C TRP A 204 12.53 -5.87 1.05
N LEU A 205 11.86 -6.90 1.55
CA LEU A 205 10.52 -6.80 2.11
C LEU A 205 10.57 -7.17 3.59
N VAL A 206 10.18 -6.25 4.47
CA VAL A 206 10.20 -6.45 5.92
C VAL A 206 8.78 -6.30 6.47
N PRO A 207 8.13 -7.38 6.93
CA PRO A 207 6.97 -7.25 7.81
C PRO A 207 7.41 -6.72 9.17
N LEU A 208 6.70 -5.73 9.69
CA LEU A 208 6.90 -5.21 11.04
C LEU A 208 5.95 -5.83 12.05
N ALA A 209 6.42 -5.81 13.30
CA ALA A 209 5.69 -6.26 14.47
C ALA A 209 4.50 -5.33 14.78
N ARG A 210 3.63 -5.79 15.68
CA ARG A 210 2.44 -5.06 16.12
C ARG A 210 2.82 -3.72 16.75
N GLY A 211 2.05 -2.67 16.45
CA GLY A 211 2.27 -1.31 16.97
C GLY A 211 3.22 -0.46 16.13
N ALA A 212 3.82 -1.04 15.08
CA ALA A 212 4.66 -0.32 14.14
C ALA A 212 3.88 0.74 13.36
N GLU A 213 2.62 0.47 12.99
CA GLU A 213 1.80 1.44 12.26
C GLU A 213 1.67 2.75 13.02
N GLN A 214 1.39 2.67 14.32
CA GLN A 214 1.22 3.86 15.16
C GLN A 214 2.55 4.60 15.38
N THR A 215 3.64 3.85 15.57
CA THR A 215 4.98 4.41 15.76
C THR A 215 5.43 5.19 14.52
N LEU A 216 5.28 4.60 13.33
CA LEU A 216 5.59 5.25 12.06
C LEU A 216 4.65 6.43 11.76
N ALA A 217 3.35 6.27 12.05
CA ALA A 217 2.38 7.35 11.89
C ALA A 217 2.73 8.58 12.74
N ALA A 218 3.16 8.36 13.99
CA ALA A 218 3.62 9.43 14.88
C ALA A 218 4.89 10.10 14.36
N ALA A 219 5.90 9.32 13.96
CA ALA A 219 7.17 9.85 13.42
C ALA A 219 6.99 10.71 12.15
N ILE A 220 6.05 10.32 11.27
CA ILE A 220 5.77 11.03 10.02
C ILE A 220 4.74 12.16 10.22
N GLY A 221 3.96 12.16 11.31
CA GLY A 221 2.87 13.11 11.51
C GLY A 221 1.64 12.83 10.63
N LEU A 222 1.38 11.56 10.35
CA LEU A 222 0.19 11.09 9.63
C LEU A 222 -0.76 10.36 10.58
N LYS A 223 -2.03 10.22 10.17
CA LYS A 223 -3.02 9.49 10.99
C LYS A 223 -2.75 7.99 11.05
N ARG A 224 -2.28 7.42 9.94
CA ARG A 224 -2.06 5.97 9.74
C ARG A 224 -1.01 5.76 8.67
N VAL A 225 -0.08 4.82 8.88
CA VAL A 225 0.97 4.46 7.92
C VAL A 225 1.12 2.94 7.86
N ALA A 226 0.52 2.34 6.83
CA ALA A 226 0.50 0.88 6.68
C ALA A 226 1.73 0.32 5.95
N THR A 227 2.29 1.08 5.01
CA THR A 227 3.39 0.63 4.15
C THR A 227 4.27 1.82 3.79
N ILE A 228 5.58 1.60 3.77
CA ILE A 228 6.60 2.57 3.39
C ILE A 228 7.57 1.89 2.43
N ALA A 229 7.99 2.58 1.38
CA ALA A 229 9.16 2.21 0.60
C ALA A 229 10.23 3.30 0.69
N ILE A 230 11.49 2.89 0.81
CA ILE A 230 12.67 3.75 0.94
C ILE A 230 13.61 3.47 -0.24
N ASP A 231 14.02 4.55 -0.91
CA ASP A 231 14.98 4.50 -2.02
C ASP A 231 16.43 4.34 -1.56
N ALA A 232 17.27 3.76 -2.44
CA ALA A 232 18.70 3.57 -2.19
C ALA A 232 19.44 4.87 -1.87
N SER A 233 19.00 5.96 -2.49
CA SER A 233 19.57 7.31 -2.38
C SER A 233 19.16 8.02 -1.10
N ALA A 234 18.32 7.42 -0.26
CA ALA A 234 17.93 8.00 1.02
C ALA A 234 19.15 8.22 1.92
N PRO A 235 19.21 9.37 2.63
CA PRO A 235 20.24 9.58 3.63
C PRO A 235 20.15 8.49 4.71
N GLN A 236 21.32 8.02 5.17
CA GLN A 236 21.44 6.97 6.21
C GLN A 236 20.92 5.57 5.81
N PHE A 237 20.55 5.34 4.53
CA PHE A 237 20.23 4.00 4.04
C PHE A 237 21.34 2.94 4.28
N PRO A 238 22.65 3.25 4.16
CA PRO A 238 23.70 2.26 4.40
C PRO A 238 23.66 1.61 5.80
N SER A 239 23.21 2.34 6.82
CA SER A 239 23.05 1.80 8.17
C SER A 239 21.92 0.77 8.25
N LEU A 240 20.84 0.98 7.48
CA LEU A 240 19.78 -0.02 7.31
C LEU A 240 20.27 -1.23 6.51
N GLU A 241 21.04 -0.99 5.45
CA GLU A 241 21.52 -2.04 4.54
C GLU A 241 22.31 -3.14 5.28
N TYR A 242 23.17 -2.77 6.23
CA TYR A 242 23.91 -3.73 7.05
C TYR A 242 22.98 -4.66 7.86
N LEU A 243 21.88 -4.13 8.40
CA LEU A 243 20.90 -4.93 9.13
C LEU A 243 20.09 -5.84 8.19
N LEU A 244 19.79 -5.36 6.98
CA LEU A 244 19.02 -6.06 5.96
C LEU A 244 19.78 -7.20 5.28
N GLU A 245 21.11 -7.26 5.38
CA GLU A 245 21.91 -8.37 4.84
C GLU A 245 21.49 -9.72 5.44
N SER A 246 21.01 -9.72 6.69
CA SER A 246 20.45 -10.90 7.36
C SER A 246 19.04 -11.30 6.88
N VAL A 247 18.35 -10.44 6.14
CA VAL A 247 16.96 -10.63 5.72
C VAL A 247 16.91 -11.38 4.38
N PRO A 248 16.10 -12.45 4.27
CA PRO A 248 15.99 -13.21 3.03
C PRO A 248 15.40 -12.35 1.89
N ILE A 249 16.08 -12.36 0.76
CA ILE A 249 15.64 -11.68 -0.46
C ILE A 249 14.58 -12.55 -1.15
N LEU A 250 13.42 -11.97 -1.42
CA LEU A 250 12.35 -12.67 -2.14
C LEU A 250 12.66 -12.73 -3.63
N THR A 251 12.60 -13.91 -4.23
CA THR A 251 12.73 -14.11 -5.67
C THR A 251 11.64 -15.06 -6.17
N ALA A 252 11.25 -14.89 -7.43
CA ALA A 252 10.36 -15.78 -8.15
C ALA A 252 11.14 -16.47 -9.29
N PRO A 253 11.81 -17.60 -9.02
CA PRO A 253 12.68 -18.27 -10.01
C PRO A 253 11.93 -18.73 -11.27
N TRP A 254 10.60 -18.90 -11.18
CA TRP A 254 9.73 -19.26 -12.29
C TRP A 254 9.41 -18.10 -13.24
N LEU A 255 9.74 -16.85 -12.87
CA LEU A 255 9.52 -15.65 -13.70
C LEU A 255 10.70 -15.35 -14.64
N HIS A 256 11.92 -15.66 -14.20
CA HIS A 256 13.15 -15.51 -14.99
C HIS A 256 14.02 -16.76 -14.77
N PRO A 257 13.93 -17.76 -15.67
CA PRO A 257 14.82 -18.91 -15.64
C PRO A 257 16.24 -18.39 -15.88
N THR A 258 17.16 -18.61 -14.94
CA THR A 258 18.56 -18.33 -15.23
C THR A 258 18.99 -19.22 -16.38
N PRO A 259 19.81 -18.72 -17.34
CA PRO A 259 20.09 -19.40 -18.60
C PRO A 259 20.71 -20.80 -18.45
N ASN A 260 21.19 -21.15 -17.26
CA ASN A 260 21.77 -22.45 -16.93
C ASN A 260 21.01 -23.21 -15.81
N ALA A 261 19.95 -22.65 -15.22
CA ALA A 261 19.15 -23.40 -14.26
C ALA A 261 18.20 -24.33 -15.02
N ARG A 262 18.32 -25.62 -14.74
CA ARG A 262 17.28 -26.58 -15.10
C ARG A 262 16.00 -26.14 -14.39
N THR A 263 14.94 -25.93 -15.17
CA THR A 263 13.62 -25.62 -14.61
C THR A 263 13.18 -26.83 -13.78
N GLU A 264 13.35 -26.75 -12.47
CA GLU A 264 12.99 -27.83 -11.57
C GLU A 264 11.47 -27.92 -11.51
N LEU A 265 10.93 -29.05 -11.94
CA LEU A 265 9.49 -29.30 -11.87
C LEU A 265 9.10 -29.47 -10.41
N VAL A 266 8.32 -28.53 -9.90
CA VAL A 266 7.79 -28.59 -8.54
C VAL A 266 6.62 -29.57 -8.48
N PRO A 267 6.61 -30.54 -7.56
CA PRO A 267 5.50 -31.48 -7.40
C PRO A 267 4.16 -30.79 -7.14
N THR A 268 3.07 -31.38 -7.63
CA THR A 268 1.72 -30.89 -7.35
C THR A 268 1.39 -31.05 -5.87
N HIS A 269 0.80 -30.01 -5.26
CA HIS A 269 0.42 -30.03 -3.86
C HIS A 269 -1.11 -29.98 -3.74
N ILE A 270 -1.72 -31.06 -3.21
CA ILE A 270 -3.17 -31.18 -3.05
C ILE A 270 -3.53 -31.12 -1.56
N LYS A 271 -4.33 -30.12 -1.18
CA LYS A 271 -4.84 -29.92 0.19
C LYS A 271 -6.24 -30.52 0.34
N GLN A 272 -6.63 -30.83 1.58
CA GLN A 272 -7.99 -31.26 1.94
C GLN A 272 -8.73 -30.11 2.65
N LEU A 273 -9.77 -29.56 2.02
CA LEU A 273 -10.64 -28.55 2.62
C LEU A 273 -11.77 -29.22 3.38
N LYS A 274 -11.82 -29.02 4.69
CA LYS A 274 -12.93 -29.45 5.54
C LYS A 274 -14.16 -28.59 5.28
N THR A 275 -15.21 -29.18 4.73
CA THR A 275 -16.52 -28.56 4.50
C THR A 275 -17.62 -29.31 5.25
N THR A 276 -18.80 -28.71 5.35
CA THR A 276 -19.98 -29.37 5.92
C THR A 276 -21.04 -29.56 4.85
N ALA A 277 -21.59 -30.77 4.75
CA ALA A 277 -22.76 -31.07 3.92
C ALA A 277 -23.95 -31.43 4.81
N PRO A 278 -25.19 -31.15 4.40
CA PRO A 278 -26.37 -31.72 5.05
C PRO A 278 -26.25 -33.24 5.13
N LYS A 279 -26.64 -33.83 6.27
CA LYS A 279 -26.72 -35.29 6.42
C LYS A 279 -27.71 -35.86 5.39
N ASP A 280 -28.89 -35.25 5.30
CA ASP A 280 -29.93 -35.56 4.32
C ASP A 280 -29.96 -34.55 3.17
N MET A 281 -29.31 -34.90 2.07
CA MET A 281 -29.21 -34.05 0.88
C MET A 281 -30.58 -33.81 0.22
N ARG A 282 -31.50 -34.78 0.26
CA ARG A 282 -32.83 -34.70 -0.36
C ARG A 282 -33.74 -33.71 0.38
N ALA A 283 -33.89 -33.88 1.69
CA ALA A 283 -34.67 -32.96 2.53
C ALA A 283 -34.13 -31.54 2.47
N ALA A 284 -32.80 -31.37 2.52
CA ALA A 284 -32.17 -30.06 2.36
C ALA A 284 -32.43 -29.41 0.99
N LYS A 285 -32.53 -30.21 -0.08
CA LYS A 285 -32.86 -29.71 -1.43
C LYS A 285 -34.31 -29.26 -1.52
N GLU A 286 -35.24 -30.00 -0.92
CA GLU A 286 -36.66 -29.66 -0.85
C GLU A 286 -36.91 -28.37 -0.04
N LEU A 287 -36.29 -28.26 1.15
CA LEU A 287 -36.35 -27.04 1.96
C LEU A 287 -35.82 -25.82 1.22
N ARG A 288 -34.70 -25.96 0.50
CA ARG A 288 -34.16 -24.88 -0.35
C ARG A 288 -35.08 -24.53 -1.51
N ALA A 289 -35.78 -25.48 -2.09
CA ALA A 289 -36.74 -25.23 -3.16
C ALA A 289 -37.96 -24.46 -2.62
N LYS A 290 -38.53 -24.91 -1.49
CA LYS A 290 -39.63 -24.22 -0.79
C LYS A 290 -39.26 -22.79 -0.41
N GLY A 291 -38.07 -22.59 0.20
CA GLY A 291 -37.59 -21.26 0.58
C GLY A 291 -37.37 -20.32 -0.62
N ARG A 292 -36.94 -20.84 -1.78
CA ARG A 292 -36.84 -20.03 -3.01
C ARG A 292 -38.21 -19.58 -3.53
N VAL A 293 -39.20 -20.48 -3.52
CA VAL A 293 -40.57 -20.16 -3.93
C VAL A 293 -41.17 -19.10 -3.00
N GLU A 294 -41.03 -19.26 -1.69
CA GLU A 294 -41.54 -18.30 -0.70
C GLU A 294 -40.85 -16.92 -0.85
N ALA A 295 -39.52 -16.88 -1.01
CA ALA A 295 -38.80 -15.63 -1.23
C ALA A 295 -39.22 -14.93 -2.53
N LYS A 296 -39.54 -15.68 -3.59
CA LYS A 296 -40.06 -15.12 -4.84
C LYS A 296 -41.46 -14.53 -4.64
N ARG A 297 -42.34 -15.21 -3.89
CA ARG A 297 -43.67 -14.68 -3.53
C ARG A 297 -43.56 -13.41 -2.69
N ARG A 298 -42.67 -13.36 -1.69
CA ARG A 298 -42.45 -12.16 -0.86
C ARG A 298 -41.93 -10.97 -1.66
N LYS A 299 -41.10 -11.19 -2.69
CA LYS A 299 -40.64 -10.12 -3.59
C LYS A 299 -41.73 -9.60 -4.53
N GLN A 300 -42.72 -10.41 -4.86
CA GLN A 300 -43.85 -10.01 -5.70
C GLN A 300 -44.96 -9.32 -4.90
N ALA A 301 -45.01 -9.56 -3.59
CA ALA A 301 -45.96 -8.94 -2.66
C ALA A 301 -45.47 -7.62 -2.05
N LYS A 302 -44.31 -7.11 -2.47
CA LYS A 302 -43.68 -5.88 -1.99
C LYS A 302 -43.43 -4.96 -3.18
#